data_AF-A0A9D1SSJ3-F1
#
_entry.id   AF-A0A9D1SSJ3-F1
#
_cell.length_a   1.000
_cell.length_b   1.000
_cell.length_c   1.000
_cell.angle_alpha   90.00
_cell.angle_beta   90.00
_cell.angle_gamma   90.00
#
_symmetry.space_group_name_H-M   'P 1'
#
loop_
_entity.id
_entity.type
_entity.pdbx_description
1 polymer ?
#
loop_
_entity_poly.entity_id
_entity_poly.type
_entity_poly.pdbx_seq_one_letter_code
_entity_poly.pdbx_strand_id
1 'polypeptide(L)'
;AAAQEETYVPLDAETLDFPAAGRYVRTEEGEGAYLRAGNTFLSISSHRGGSVQPESWVLLGNAFVGEEPHALEHVVITEEEAVAAGEAFLERLGRPDFRLARSEKARMLDSNSEYPYATLGEGYLLTYVVSAEGAIPCLYDEYSDSPLLAFLQKQEQYDRTWFQETLALFFTEEGLRMFTWDNPQALVATANENAALLPFDQVQQHVRDLLHIGLPAYDEEADAHGELVFTRMALTSVLQRIPNQSDEALLVPAWMLLLTTQRQQEQGLAESVLLINALDGNYINRWA
;
A
#
# COMPACT_ATOMS: atom_id res chain seq x y z
N ALA A 1 -6.70 -4.15 -35.31
CA ALA A 1 -6.87 -2.68 -35.27
C ALA A 1 -5.69 -2.04 -35.98
N ALA A 2 -5.88 -0.93 -36.72
CA ALA A 2 -4.75 -0.18 -37.27
C ALA A 2 -3.86 0.29 -36.11
N ALA A 3 -2.55 0.04 -36.19
CA ALA A 3 -1.59 0.55 -35.21
C ALA A 3 -1.76 2.06 -35.11
N GLN A 4 -2.21 2.55 -33.95
CA GLN A 4 -2.31 3.98 -33.71
C GLN A 4 -0.88 4.51 -33.77
N GLU A 5 -0.62 5.47 -34.66
CA GLU A 5 0.73 6.02 -34.84
C GLU A 5 1.09 6.79 -33.57
N GLU A 6 1.90 6.17 -32.71
CA GLU A 6 2.23 6.74 -31.40
C GLU A 6 3.25 7.87 -31.58
N THR A 7 2.82 9.09 -31.27
CA THR A 7 3.70 10.26 -31.30
C THR A 7 4.49 10.30 -29.99
N TYR A 8 5.81 10.16 -30.09
CA TYR A 8 6.73 10.14 -28.94
C TYR A 8 7.08 11.56 -28.47
N VAL A 9 7.32 11.69 -27.17
CA VAL A 9 7.94 12.87 -26.55
C VAL A 9 9.20 12.45 -25.78
N PRO A 10 10.34 13.16 -25.94
CA PRO A 10 11.53 12.97 -25.11
C PRO A 10 11.15 12.94 -23.63
N LEU A 11 11.70 11.97 -22.89
CA LEU A 11 11.54 11.95 -21.44
C LEU A 11 12.57 12.89 -20.80
N ASP A 12 12.26 14.20 -20.77
CA ASP A 12 13.00 15.19 -19.99
C ASP A 12 12.05 15.94 -19.04
N ALA A 13 12.59 16.45 -17.92
CA ALA A 13 11.78 17.11 -16.89
C ALA A 13 11.17 18.43 -17.35
N GLU A 14 11.69 19.04 -18.42
CA GLU A 14 11.25 20.35 -18.92
C GLU A 14 10.11 20.25 -19.95
N THR A 15 9.89 19.06 -20.54
CA THR A 15 8.88 18.81 -21.60
C THR A 15 7.67 18.00 -21.13
N LEU A 16 7.68 17.55 -19.87
CA LEU A 16 6.58 16.83 -19.25
C LEU A 16 5.57 17.80 -18.61
N ASP A 17 4.46 18.02 -19.32
CA ASP A 17 3.29 18.69 -18.76
C ASP A 17 2.47 17.73 -17.88
N PHE A 18 2.01 18.22 -16.72
CA PHE A 18 1.13 17.50 -15.79
C PHE A 18 -0.26 18.16 -15.72
N PRO A 19 -1.37 17.39 -15.59
CA PRO A 19 -1.44 15.92 -15.55
C PRO A 19 -1.19 15.27 -16.92
N ALA A 20 -0.67 14.04 -16.91
CA ALA A 20 -0.38 13.27 -18.12
C ALA A 20 -1.19 11.98 -18.15
N ALA A 21 -1.95 11.74 -19.23
CA ALA A 21 -2.78 10.56 -19.37
C ALA A 21 -2.29 9.66 -20.51
N GLY A 22 -1.50 8.63 -20.18
CA GLY A 22 -1.11 7.57 -21.11
C GLY A 22 -0.19 8.05 -22.22
N ARG A 23 0.69 9.02 -21.91
CA ARG A 23 1.64 9.62 -22.86
C ARG A 23 2.76 8.63 -23.16
N TYR A 24 3.01 8.35 -24.43
CA TYR A 24 4.16 7.53 -24.83
C TYR A 24 5.44 8.39 -24.77
N VAL A 25 6.40 7.93 -23.99
CA VAL A 25 7.68 8.58 -23.73
C VAL A 25 8.81 7.65 -24.15
N ARG A 26 9.98 8.21 -24.48
CA ARG A 26 11.14 7.41 -24.83
C ARG A 26 12.40 7.97 -24.19
N THR A 27 13.27 7.09 -23.72
CA THR A 27 14.60 7.46 -23.24
C THR A 27 15.48 7.89 -24.41
N GLU A 28 16.61 8.55 -24.10
CA GLU A 28 17.64 8.87 -25.10
C GLU A 28 18.19 7.60 -25.79
N GLU A 29 18.20 6.48 -25.06
CA GLU A 29 18.63 5.15 -25.55
C GLU A 29 17.59 4.47 -26.44
N GLY A 30 16.38 5.05 -26.57
CA GLY A 30 15.33 4.56 -27.46
C GLY A 30 14.32 3.61 -26.80
N GLU A 31 14.39 3.41 -25.49
CA GLU A 31 13.43 2.58 -24.76
C GLU A 31 12.13 3.34 -24.54
N GLY A 32 11.01 2.72 -24.95
CA GLY A 32 9.69 3.32 -24.87
C GLY A 32 8.89 2.89 -23.64
N ALA A 33 8.11 3.80 -23.09
CA ALA A 33 7.19 3.53 -21.99
C ALA A 33 5.95 4.42 -22.06
N TYR A 34 4.92 4.07 -21.29
CA TYR A 34 3.71 4.86 -21.14
C TYR A 34 3.68 5.51 -19.76
N LEU A 35 3.60 6.83 -19.73
CA LEU A 35 3.55 7.64 -18.53
C LEU A 35 2.10 8.07 -18.24
N ARG A 36 1.68 7.87 -16.99
CA ARG A 36 0.45 8.43 -16.41
C ARG A 36 0.82 9.18 -15.14
N ALA A 37 0.30 10.38 -14.97
CA ALA A 37 0.54 11.17 -13.78
C ALA A 37 -0.64 12.07 -13.46
N GLY A 38 -0.98 12.14 -12.18
CA GLY A 38 -1.98 13.05 -11.63
C GLY A 38 -1.46 13.71 -10.34
N ASN A 39 -2.35 14.37 -9.61
CA ASN A 39 -1.97 15.08 -8.40
C ASN A 39 -1.48 14.17 -7.26
N THR A 40 -1.88 12.90 -7.28
CA THR A 40 -1.61 11.94 -6.19
C THR A 40 -0.97 10.65 -6.70
N PHE A 41 -0.53 10.58 -7.95
CA PHE A 41 0.10 9.37 -8.46
C PHE A 41 1.00 9.65 -9.67
N LEU A 42 2.00 8.81 -9.83
CA LEU A 42 2.84 8.66 -11.02
C LEU A 42 2.93 7.19 -11.38
N SER A 43 2.80 6.86 -12.67
CA SER A 43 2.89 5.50 -13.18
C SER A 43 3.64 5.47 -14.50
N ILE A 44 4.55 4.52 -14.64
CA ILE A 44 5.29 4.21 -15.86
C ILE A 44 5.10 2.72 -16.15
N SER A 45 4.68 2.40 -17.37
CA SER A 45 4.43 1.02 -17.80
C SER A 45 5.08 0.76 -19.15
N SER A 46 5.63 -0.44 -19.35
CA SER A 46 6.12 -0.88 -20.66
C SER A 46 4.99 -1.08 -21.68
N HIS A 47 3.74 -1.21 -21.22
CA HIS A 47 2.56 -1.46 -22.05
C HIS A 47 1.38 -0.53 -21.71
N ARG A 48 0.71 0.01 -22.74
CA ARG A 48 -0.38 1.00 -22.60
C ARG A 48 -1.59 0.47 -21.81
N GLY A 49 -1.88 -0.81 -21.98
CA GLY A 49 -2.95 -1.54 -21.30
C GLY A 49 -2.45 -2.54 -20.25
N GLY A 50 -1.20 -2.40 -19.80
CA GLY A 50 -0.63 -3.31 -18.80
C GLY A 50 -1.42 -3.24 -17.50
N SER A 51 -2.09 -4.34 -17.14
CA SER A 51 -2.78 -4.52 -15.86
C SER A 51 -2.03 -5.56 -15.04
N VAL A 52 -1.35 -5.14 -13.98
CA VAL A 52 -0.67 -6.05 -13.06
C VAL A 52 -1.68 -6.64 -12.08
N GLN A 53 -1.64 -7.96 -11.91
CA GLN A 53 -2.52 -8.72 -11.01
C GLN A 53 -1.66 -9.61 -10.11
N PRO A 54 -1.70 -9.44 -8.78
CA PRO A 54 -1.01 -10.32 -7.85
C PRO A 54 -1.65 -11.72 -7.83
N GLU A 55 -0.86 -12.74 -7.53
CA GLU A 55 -1.28 -14.15 -7.52
C GLU A 55 -2.43 -14.40 -6.55
N SER A 56 -2.48 -13.72 -5.42
CA SER A 56 -3.56 -13.74 -4.44
C SER A 56 -4.91 -13.38 -5.07
N TRP A 57 -4.95 -12.45 -6.03
CA TRP A 57 -6.19 -12.16 -6.74
C TRP A 57 -6.59 -13.31 -7.65
N VAL A 58 -5.63 -13.98 -8.29
CA VAL A 58 -5.87 -15.14 -9.17
C VAL A 58 -6.37 -16.32 -8.34
N LEU A 59 -5.72 -16.62 -7.21
CA LEU A 59 -6.09 -17.71 -6.29
C LEU A 59 -7.46 -17.50 -5.64
N LEU A 60 -7.93 -16.26 -5.54
CA LEU A 60 -9.28 -15.95 -5.03
C LEU A 60 -10.35 -15.89 -6.13
N GLY A 61 -9.99 -16.08 -7.40
CA GLY A 61 -10.92 -15.91 -8.53
C GLY A 61 -11.35 -14.45 -8.75
N ASN A 62 -10.58 -13.50 -8.21
CA ASN A 62 -10.84 -12.06 -8.26
C ASN A 62 -9.99 -11.33 -9.31
N ALA A 63 -9.08 -12.03 -9.99
CA ALA A 63 -8.18 -11.43 -10.98
C ALA A 63 -8.92 -10.97 -12.24
N PHE A 64 -9.65 -11.86 -12.93
CA PHE A 64 -10.59 -11.45 -13.97
C PHE A 64 -11.84 -12.33 -14.01
N VAL A 65 -12.93 -11.74 -14.51
CA VAL A 65 -14.26 -12.38 -14.50
C VAL A 65 -14.26 -13.65 -15.33
N GLY A 66 -14.61 -14.78 -14.70
CA GLY A 66 -14.74 -16.08 -15.37
C GLY A 66 -13.44 -16.88 -15.45
N GLU A 67 -12.34 -16.39 -14.86
CA GLU A 67 -11.15 -17.19 -14.62
C GLU A 67 -11.37 -18.14 -13.44
N GLU A 68 -10.98 -19.40 -13.59
CA GLU A 68 -10.90 -20.33 -12.48
C GLU A 68 -9.63 -20.09 -11.65
N PRO A 69 -9.68 -20.17 -10.31
CA PRO A 69 -8.51 -19.96 -9.48
C PRO A 69 -7.34 -20.89 -9.82
N HIS A 70 -6.14 -20.32 -9.97
CA HIS A 70 -4.91 -21.06 -10.20
C HIS A 70 -3.67 -20.30 -9.70
N ALA A 71 -2.55 -21.02 -9.54
CA ALA A 71 -1.26 -20.41 -9.23
C ALA A 71 -0.56 -19.92 -10.51
N LEU A 72 0.35 -18.96 -10.38
CA LEU A 72 1.21 -18.49 -11.47
C LEU A 72 2.41 -19.43 -11.62
N GLU A 73 2.50 -20.06 -12.79
CA GLU A 73 3.41 -21.17 -13.09
C GLU A 73 4.61 -20.76 -13.97
N HIS A 74 4.58 -19.60 -14.60
CA HIS A 74 5.60 -19.13 -15.56
C HIS A 74 6.48 -18.02 -14.98
N VAL A 75 6.58 -17.92 -13.65
CA VAL A 75 7.50 -17.00 -12.97
C VAL A 75 8.92 -17.55 -13.09
N VAL A 76 9.78 -16.86 -13.87
CA VAL A 76 11.14 -17.32 -14.18
C VAL A 76 12.20 -16.80 -13.20
N ILE A 77 12.08 -15.54 -12.77
CA ILE A 77 13.00 -14.93 -11.79
C ILE A 77 12.67 -15.39 -10.37
N THR A 78 13.64 -15.34 -9.46
CA THR A 78 13.39 -15.58 -8.02
C THR A 78 12.88 -14.32 -7.32
N GLU A 79 12.30 -14.51 -6.13
CA GLU A 79 11.90 -13.39 -5.28
C GLU A 79 13.12 -12.54 -4.89
N GLU A 80 14.24 -13.17 -4.53
CA GLU A 80 15.46 -12.48 -4.12
C GLU A 80 16.07 -11.65 -5.27
N GLU A 81 16.00 -12.14 -6.50
CA GLU A 81 16.43 -11.40 -7.69
C GLU A 81 15.57 -10.16 -7.91
N ALA A 82 14.25 -10.29 -7.80
CA ALA A 82 13.33 -9.16 -7.89
C ALA A 82 13.58 -8.14 -6.79
N VAL A 83 13.71 -8.59 -5.53
CA VAL A 83 13.96 -7.73 -4.36
C VAL A 83 15.28 -6.97 -4.53
N ALA A 84 16.35 -7.65 -4.94
CA ALA A 84 17.64 -7.00 -5.19
C ALA A 84 17.54 -5.93 -6.30
N ALA A 85 16.79 -6.20 -7.37
CA ALA A 85 16.55 -5.22 -8.43
C ALA A 85 15.73 -4.02 -7.94
N GLY A 86 14.74 -4.25 -7.06
CA GLY A 86 13.93 -3.21 -6.46
C GLY A 86 14.71 -2.30 -5.51
N GLU A 87 15.56 -2.87 -4.65
CA GLU A 87 16.43 -2.08 -3.76
C GLU A 87 17.43 -1.24 -4.56
N ALA A 88 18.03 -1.81 -5.62
CA ALA A 88 18.90 -1.06 -6.53
C ALA A 88 18.15 0.07 -7.28
N PHE A 89 16.87 -0.14 -7.61
CA PHE A 89 16.02 0.89 -8.19
C PHE A 89 15.77 2.03 -7.20
N LEU A 90 15.46 1.74 -5.95
CA LEU A 90 15.22 2.76 -4.90
C LEU A 90 16.47 3.57 -4.57
N GLU A 91 17.64 2.93 -4.55
CA GLU A 91 18.92 3.61 -4.36
C GLU A 91 19.15 4.63 -5.50
N ARG A 92 18.91 4.22 -6.75
CA ARG A 92 19.00 5.12 -7.92
C ARG A 92 17.95 6.22 -7.92
N LEU A 93 16.75 5.95 -7.42
CA LEU A 93 15.68 6.93 -7.26
C LEU A 93 16.00 7.95 -6.15
N GLY A 94 16.99 7.68 -5.29
CA GLY A 94 17.35 8.54 -4.17
C GLY A 94 16.32 8.50 -3.04
N ARG A 95 15.60 7.37 -2.89
CA ARG A 95 14.54 7.18 -1.91
C ARG A 95 14.81 5.99 -0.98
N PRO A 96 15.90 6.03 -0.17
CA PRO A 96 16.26 4.94 0.74
C PRO A 96 15.33 4.81 1.96
N ASP A 97 14.39 5.74 2.12
CA ASP A 97 13.35 5.76 3.15
C ASP A 97 12.20 4.79 2.86
N PHE A 98 12.04 4.36 1.60
CA PHE A 98 11.15 3.27 1.27
C PHE A 98 11.75 1.92 1.67
N ARG A 99 10.91 1.06 2.24
CA ARG A 99 11.25 -0.30 2.65
C ARG A 99 10.20 -1.28 2.13
N LEU A 100 10.64 -2.48 1.75
CA LEU A 100 9.78 -3.52 1.18
C LEU A 100 8.72 -3.97 2.20
N ALA A 101 7.45 -3.72 1.91
CA ALA A 101 6.32 -4.10 2.76
C ALA A 101 5.66 -5.41 2.31
N ARG A 102 5.64 -5.66 0.99
CA ARG A 102 5.11 -6.88 0.40
C ARG A 102 5.88 -7.25 -0.85
N SER A 103 6.08 -8.54 -1.03
CA SER A 103 6.57 -9.16 -2.25
C SER A 103 5.65 -10.33 -2.56
N GLU A 104 5.20 -10.43 -3.81
CA GLU A 104 4.28 -11.48 -4.23
C GLU A 104 4.46 -11.76 -5.72
N LYS A 105 4.22 -13.01 -6.12
CA LYS A 105 4.09 -13.34 -7.55
C LYS A 105 2.95 -12.52 -8.16
N ALA A 106 3.13 -12.11 -9.40
CA ALA A 106 2.13 -11.38 -10.15
C ALA A 106 2.29 -11.63 -11.65
N ARG A 107 1.25 -11.28 -12.40
CA ARG A 107 1.28 -11.25 -13.88
C ARG A 107 0.86 -9.89 -14.38
N MET A 108 1.30 -9.53 -15.59
CA MET A 108 0.73 -8.42 -16.33
C MET A 108 -0.12 -8.96 -17.47
N LEU A 109 -1.35 -8.46 -17.60
CA LEU A 109 -2.23 -8.72 -18.73
C LEU A 109 -2.29 -7.51 -19.67
N ASP A 110 -2.49 -7.76 -20.96
CA ASP A 110 -2.83 -6.71 -21.93
C ASP A 110 -4.33 -6.45 -21.90
N SER A 111 -4.77 -5.42 -21.18
CA SER A 111 -6.18 -5.04 -21.11
C SER A 111 -6.76 -4.52 -22.43
N ASN A 112 -5.92 -4.32 -23.45
CA ASN A 112 -6.35 -3.88 -24.77
C ASN A 112 -6.49 -5.04 -25.77
N SER A 113 -6.06 -6.25 -25.42
CA SER A 113 -6.20 -7.41 -26.30
C SER A 113 -7.64 -7.92 -26.31
N GLU A 114 -7.99 -8.73 -27.31
CA GLU A 114 -9.27 -9.46 -27.30
C GLU A 114 -9.33 -10.41 -26.10
N TYR A 115 -10.54 -10.63 -25.59
CA TYR A 115 -10.76 -11.52 -24.45
C TYR A 115 -10.65 -13.00 -24.90
N PRO A 116 -9.99 -13.88 -24.12
CA PRO A 116 -9.30 -13.60 -22.84
C PRO A 116 -8.00 -12.82 -23.05
N TYR A 117 -7.69 -11.91 -22.11
CA TYR A 117 -6.54 -11.01 -22.23
C TYR A 117 -5.22 -11.79 -22.33
N ALA A 118 -4.30 -11.30 -23.18
CA ALA A 118 -2.99 -11.92 -23.33
C ALA A 118 -2.11 -11.62 -22.11
N THR A 119 -1.40 -12.64 -21.61
CA THR A 119 -0.38 -12.47 -20.57
C THR A 119 0.89 -11.86 -21.19
N LEU A 120 1.28 -10.69 -20.69
CA LEU A 120 2.49 -9.96 -21.09
C LEU A 120 3.74 -10.39 -20.29
N GLY A 121 3.55 -11.09 -19.17
CA GLY A 121 4.63 -11.71 -18.40
C GLY A 121 4.20 -12.03 -16.97
N GLU A 122 4.90 -13.00 -16.37
CA GLU A 122 4.77 -13.38 -14.97
C GLU A 122 6.08 -13.11 -14.22
N GLY A 123 5.99 -12.73 -12.95
CA GLY A 123 7.12 -12.20 -12.19
C GLY A 123 6.73 -11.85 -10.76
N TYR A 124 7.38 -10.82 -10.18
CA TYR A 124 7.10 -10.36 -8.81
C TYR A 124 6.64 -8.90 -8.78
N LEU A 125 5.58 -8.65 -8.03
CA LEU A 125 5.14 -7.32 -7.62
C LEU A 125 5.68 -7.03 -6.22
N LEU A 126 6.55 -6.03 -6.15
CA LEU A 126 7.13 -5.53 -4.92
C LEU A 126 6.42 -4.24 -4.54
N THR A 127 5.90 -4.15 -3.33
CA THR A 127 5.28 -2.93 -2.79
C THR A 127 6.11 -2.42 -1.63
N TYR A 128 6.50 -1.15 -1.71
CA TYR A 128 7.32 -0.44 -0.74
C TYR A 128 6.49 0.67 -0.09
N VAL A 129 6.81 0.95 1.17
CA VAL A 129 6.24 2.05 1.95
C VAL A 129 7.34 2.85 2.62
N VAL A 130 7.11 4.12 2.89
CA VAL A 130 7.99 4.91 3.75
C VAL A 130 8.00 4.30 5.15
N SER A 131 9.18 3.99 5.67
CA SER A 131 9.34 3.41 7.01
C SER A 131 10.59 3.94 7.69
N ALA A 132 10.43 4.40 8.93
CA ALA A 132 11.55 4.76 9.79
C ALA A 132 12.46 3.55 10.06
N GLU A 133 13.72 3.84 10.37
CA GLU A 133 14.69 2.81 10.77
C GLU A 133 14.21 2.06 12.02
N GLY A 134 14.34 0.73 12.01
CA GLY A 134 13.89 -0.14 13.10
C GLY A 134 12.38 -0.41 13.14
N ALA A 135 11.58 0.27 12.32
CA ALA A 135 10.16 -0.03 12.16
C ALA A 135 9.93 -1.12 11.10
N ILE A 136 8.88 -1.92 11.29
CA ILE A 136 8.44 -2.93 10.31
C ILE A 136 7.61 -2.22 9.24
N PRO A 137 7.98 -2.28 7.95
CA PRO A 137 7.16 -1.71 6.87
C PRO A 137 5.83 -2.47 6.76
N CYS A 138 4.72 -1.75 6.78
CA CYS A 138 3.37 -2.32 6.75
C CYS A 138 2.45 -1.49 5.86
N LEU A 139 1.66 -2.15 5.02
CA LEU A 139 0.61 -1.55 4.20
C LEU A 139 -0.68 -1.42 5.01
N TYR A 140 -0.73 -0.46 5.93
CA TYR A 140 -1.89 -0.33 6.83
C TYR A 140 -3.15 0.14 6.09
N ASP A 141 -3.02 0.84 4.97
CA ASP A 141 -4.14 1.33 4.15
C ASP A 141 -4.92 0.25 3.40
N GLU A 142 -4.41 -0.99 3.36
CA GLU A 142 -5.16 -2.13 2.81
C GLU A 142 -6.20 -2.69 3.79
N TYR A 143 -6.07 -2.37 5.08
CA TYR A 143 -6.98 -2.83 6.11
C TYR A 143 -8.05 -1.78 6.40
N SER A 144 -9.27 -2.25 6.66
CA SER A 144 -10.32 -1.38 7.20
C SER A 144 -10.02 -1.05 8.66
N ASP A 145 -10.39 0.16 9.10
CA ASP A 145 -10.38 0.47 10.54
C ASP A 145 -11.31 -0.47 11.30
N SER A 146 -10.95 -0.81 12.54
CA SER A 146 -11.81 -1.61 13.39
C SER A 146 -13.18 -0.94 13.60
N PRO A 147 -14.30 -1.60 13.26
CA PRO A 147 -15.63 -1.06 13.51
C PRO A 147 -15.93 -0.91 15.01
N LEU A 148 -15.20 -1.63 15.87
CA LEU A 148 -15.33 -1.53 17.33
C LEU A 148 -15.02 -0.13 17.86
N LEU A 149 -14.19 0.62 17.14
CA LEU A 149 -13.81 1.98 17.50
C LEU A 149 -14.41 3.03 16.56
N ALA A 150 -15.48 2.68 15.82
CA ALA A 150 -16.12 3.61 14.90
C ALA A 150 -16.56 4.93 15.56
N PHE A 151 -16.89 4.90 16.86
CA PHE A 151 -17.24 6.09 17.63
C PHE A 151 -16.08 7.09 17.81
N LEU A 152 -14.82 6.67 17.63
CA LEU A 152 -13.63 7.53 17.65
C LEU A 152 -13.32 8.15 16.28
N GLN A 153 -14.02 7.73 15.21
CA GLN A 153 -13.67 8.06 13.82
C GLN A 153 -14.08 9.47 13.38
N LYS A 154 -15.12 10.07 13.96
CA LYS A 154 -15.54 11.42 13.55
C LYS A 154 -14.98 12.48 14.48
N GLN A 155 -14.02 13.25 14.00
CA GLN A 155 -13.46 14.39 14.74
C GLN A 155 -13.50 15.64 13.85
N GLU A 156 -14.28 16.64 14.25
CA GLU A 156 -14.49 17.89 13.48
C GLU A 156 -13.21 18.69 13.21
N GLN A 157 -12.11 18.36 13.89
CA GLN A 157 -10.82 19.05 13.79
C GLN A 157 -9.95 18.58 12.61
N TYR A 158 -10.41 17.64 11.77
CA TYR A 158 -9.67 17.13 10.62
C TYR A 158 -10.47 17.24 9.33
N ASP A 159 -9.96 18.02 8.38
CA ASP A 159 -10.68 18.34 7.13
C ASP A 159 -10.19 17.52 5.90
N ARG A 160 -9.14 16.71 6.06
CA ARG A 160 -8.53 15.93 4.97
C ARG A 160 -8.01 14.56 5.42
N THR A 161 -8.19 13.56 4.57
CA THR A 161 -7.58 12.21 4.71
C THR A 161 -6.17 12.22 4.13
N TRP A 162 -5.24 11.57 4.84
CA TRP A 162 -3.88 11.33 4.39
C TRP A 162 -3.68 9.84 4.13
N PHE A 163 -3.38 9.51 2.87
CA PHE A 163 -3.08 8.14 2.46
C PHE A 163 -1.60 7.86 2.58
N GLN A 164 -1.25 6.61 2.88
CA GLN A 164 0.12 6.12 2.87
C GLN A 164 0.76 6.35 1.49
N GLU A 165 2.00 6.84 1.52
CA GLU A 165 2.83 6.92 0.33
C GLU A 165 3.36 5.51 0.00
N THR A 166 3.07 5.04 -1.21
CA THR A 166 3.42 3.68 -1.65
C THR A 166 4.11 3.70 -3.00
N LEU A 167 5.07 2.79 -3.19
CA LEU A 167 5.76 2.58 -4.46
C LEU A 167 5.65 1.11 -4.84
N ALA A 168 5.17 0.81 -6.05
CA ALA A 168 5.08 -0.57 -6.54
C ALA A 168 5.94 -0.78 -7.79
N LEU A 169 6.69 -1.89 -7.80
CA LEU A 169 7.55 -2.32 -8.90
C LEU A 169 7.13 -3.72 -9.33
N PHE A 170 6.84 -3.90 -10.62
CA PHE A 170 6.60 -5.23 -11.19
C PHE A 170 7.76 -5.63 -12.10
N PHE A 171 8.47 -6.68 -11.72
CA PHE A 171 9.61 -7.24 -12.46
C PHE A 171 9.25 -8.57 -13.09
N THR A 172 9.70 -8.81 -14.32
CA THR A 172 9.72 -10.12 -14.98
C THR A 172 11.16 -10.45 -15.39
N GLU A 173 11.38 -11.58 -16.08
CA GLU A 173 12.70 -11.93 -16.66
C GLU A 173 13.25 -10.87 -17.64
N GLU A 174 12.37 -10.06 -18.23
CA GLU A 174 12.73 -8.96 -19.13
C GLU A 174 13.02 -7.64 -18.39
N GLY A 175 13.00 -7.66 -17.05
CA GLY A 175 13.25 -6.50 -16.19
C GLY A 175 11.98 -5.79 -15.72
N LEU A 176 12.10 -4.50 -15.43
CA LEU A 176 11.00 -3.70 -14.88
C LEU A 176 9.92 -3.46 -15.95
N ARG A 177 8.69 -3.87 -15.64
CA ARG A 177 7.51 -3.73 -16.53
C ARG A 177 6.58 -2.62 -16.07
N MET A 178 6.48 -2.38 -14.77
CA MET A 178 5.64 -1.33 -14.20
C MET A 178 6.30 -0.70 -12.98
N PHE A 179 6.20 0.62 -12.91
CA PHE A 179 6.45 1.44 -11.74
C PHE A 179 5.18 2.24 -11.42
N THR A 180 4.75 2.23 -10.16
CA THR A 180 3.77 3.18 -9.64
C THR A 180 4.30 3.83 -8.38
N TRP A 181 3.95 5.10 -8.18
CA TRP A 181 4.22 5.85 -6.97
C TRP A 181 2.96 6.64 -6.64
N ASP A 182 2.29 6.22 -5.58
CA ASP A 182 1.01 6.73 -5.14
C ASP A 182 1.18 7.57 -3.88
N ASN A 183 0.37 8.62 -3.79
CA ASN A 183 0.35 9.63 -2.74
C ASN A 183 1.77 10.15 -2.40
N PRO A 184 2.54 10.66 -3.37
CA PRO A 184 3.88 11.19 -3.11
C PRO A 184 3.83 12.31 -2.06
N GLN A 185 4.73 12.23 -1.07
CA GLN A 185 4.81 13.19 0.05
C GLN A 185 6.21 13.79 0.14
N ALA A 186 6.27 15.02 0.62
CA ALA A 186 7.52 15.71 0.87
C ALA A 186 7.83 15.71 2.39
N LEU A 187 9.03 15.31 2.77
CA LEU A 187 9.52 15.49 4.13
C LEU A 187 9.82 16.98 4.35
N VAL A 188 8.99 17.65 5.14
CA VAL A 188 9.14 19.10 5.42
C VAL A 188 10.08 19.35 6.59
N ALA A 189 9.98 18.57 7.66
CA ALA A 189 10.83 18.69 8.84
C ALA A 189 10.84 17.41 9.68
N THR A 190 11.86 17.25 10.52
CA THR A 190 11.89 16.24 11.58
C THR A 190 11.42 16.87 12.89
N ALA A 191 10.27 16.42 13.41
CA ALA A 191 9.70 16.96 14.64
C ALA A 191 10.50 16.57 15.90
N ASN A 192 10.97 15.33 15.97
CA ASN A 192 11.79 14.83 17.07
C ASN A 192 12.68 13.67 16.59
N GLU A 193 13.94 13.65 17.01
CA GLU A 193 14.85 12.53 16.76
C GLU A 193 14.90 11.63 17.99
N ASN A 194 14.93 10.30 17.79
CA ASN A 194 15.09 9.32 18.88
C ASN A 194 14.07 9.50 20.02
N ALA A 195 12.81 9.79 19.67
CA ALA A 195 11.75 9.95 20.64
C ALA A 195 11.59 8.67 21.49
N ALA A 196 11.52 8.84 22.81
CA ALA A 196 11.31 7.72 23.72
C ALA A 196 9.91 7.13 23.50
N LEU A 197 9.86 5.85 23.16
CA LEU A 197 8.61 5.12 23.03
C LEU A 197 8.05 4.77 24.41
N LEU A 198 6.73 4.64 24.50
CA LEU A 198 6.09 4.06 25.67
C LEU A 198 6.60 2.63 25.91
N PRO A 199 6.81 2.24 27.18
CA PRO A 199 7.01 0.85 27.55
C PRO A 199 5.87 -0.03 27.02
N PHE A 200 6.22 -1.23 26.55
CA PHE A 200 5.26 -2.12 25.89
C PHE A 200 4.07 -2.50 26.78
N ASP A 201 4.29 -2.66 28.08
CA ASP A 201 3.24 -2.93 29.07
C ASP A 201 2.22 -1.78 29.17
N GLN A 202 2.67 -0.52 29.05
CA GLN A 202 1.78 0.63 29.00
C GLN A 202 0.96 0.62 27.71
N VAL A 203 1.59 0.38 26.56
CA VAL A 203 0.88 0.24 25.27
C VAL A 203 -0.19 -0.85 25.34
N GLN A 204 0.14 -2.02 25.92
CA GLN A 204 -0.82 -3.09 26.11
C GLN A 204 -1.99 -2.67 26.99
N GLN A 205 -1.75 -1.87 28.04
CA GLN A 205 -2.81 -1.33 28.87
C GLN A 205 -3.70 -0.35 28.10
N HIS A 206 -3.13 0.58 27.34
CA HIS A 206 -3.89 1.49 26.48
C HIS A 206 -4.79 0.75 25.48
N VAL A 207 -4.27 -0.31 24.85
CA VAL A 207 -5.05 -1.17 23.95
C VAL A 207 -6.22 -1.82 24.69
N ARG A 208 -5.99 -2.39 25.87
CA ARG A 208 -7.07 -3.01 26.67
C ARG A 208 -8.13 -1.99 27.09
N ASP A 209 -7.72 -0.81 27.51
CA ASP A 209 -8.63 0.26 27.92
C ASP A 209 -9.50 0.72 26.75
N LEU A 210 -8.90 0.91 25.56
CA LEU A 210 -9.65 1.26 24.34
C LEU A 210 -10.67 0.19 23.96
N LEU A 211 -10.29 -1.09 24.02
CA LEU A 211 -11.18 -2.19 23.69
C LEU A 211 -12.29 -2.35 24.73
N HIS A 212 -12.00 -2.11 26.01
CA HIS A 212 -13.02 -2.12 27.06
C HIS A 212 -14.08 -1.04 26.84
N ILE A 213 -13.71 0.11 26.27
CA ILE A 213 -14.64 1.19 25.92
C ILE A 213 -15.44 0.84 24.66
N GLY A 214 -14.78 0.28 23.63
CA GLY A 214 -15.39 0.03 22.33
C GLY A 214 -16.22 -1.25 22.23
N LEU A 215 -15.94 -2.24 23.07
CA LEU A 215 -16.84 -3.38 23.23
C LEU A 215 -18.05 -2.91 24.03
N PRO A 216 -19.29 -3.03 23.51
CA PRO A 216 -20.48 -2.70 24.29
C PRO A 216 -20.39 -3.45 25.63
N ALA A 217 -20.62 -2.73 26.73
CA ALA A 217 -20.54 -3.28 28.09
C ALA A 217 -21.21 -4.65 28.10
N TYR A 218 -20.40 -5.70 28.28
CA TYR A 218 -20.77 -7.12 28.27
C TYR A 218 -22.24 -7.36 28.62
N ASP A 219 -23.09 -7.42 27.60
CA ASP A 219 -24.39 -8.06 27.72
C ASP A 219 -24.18 -9.49 27.22
N GLU A 220 -24.03 -10.44 28.15
CA GLU A 220 -23.71 -11.85 27.86
C GLU A 220 -24.71 -12.49 26.89
N GLU A 221 -25.91 -11.90 26.73
CA GLU A 221 -26.95 -12.37 25.82
C GLU A 221 -26.82 -11.79 24.39
N ALA A 222 -25.94 -10.82 24.17
CA ALA A 222 -25.78 -10.09 22.91
C ALA A 222 -24.33 -10.13 22.38
N ASP A 223 -23.68 -11.30 22.41
CA ASP A 223 -22.38 -11.49 21.75
C ASP A 223 -22.52 -11.44 20.21
N ALA A 224 -22.75 -10.23 19.68
CA ALA A 224 -22.99 -9.99 18.27
C ALA A 224 -21.72 -10.15 17.42
N HIS A 225 -20.53 -10.20 18.05
CA HIS A 225 -19.24 -10.11 17.37
C HIS A 225 -18.38 -11.38 17.52
N GLY A 226 -18.54 -12.16 18.61
CA GLY A 226 -17.74 -13.34 18.92
C GLY A 226 -16.39 -13.00 19.56
N GLU A 227 -15.58 -14.01 19.87
CA GLU A 227 -14.24 -13.84 20.46
C GLU A 227 -13.33 -13.00 19.54
N LEU A 228 -12.78 -11.92 20.09
CA LEU A 228 -11.82 -11.05 19.41
C LEU A 228 -10.46 -11.75 19.34
N VAL A 229 -9.92 -11.86 18.14
CA VAL A 229 -8.63 -12.52 17.87
C VAL A 229 -7.63 -11.48 17.37
N PHE A 230 -6.49 -11.38 18.06
CA PHE A 230 -5.33 -10.62 17.59
C PHE A 230 -4.44 -11.53 16.77
N THR A 231 -4.21 -11.17 15.52
CA THR A 231 -3.42 -12.00 14.59
C THR A 231 -2.01 -11.47 14.40
N ARG A 232 -1.82 -10.15 14.54
CA ARG A 232 -0.51 -9.51 14.41
C ARG A 232 -0.42 -8.25 15.25
N MET A 233 0.77 -8.01 15.81
CA MET A 233 1.16 -6.73 16.38
C MET A 233 2.56 -6.37 15.88
N ALA A 234 2.73 -5.17 15.34
CA ALA A 234 4.00 -4.70 14.79
C ALA A 234 4.21 -3.22 15.09
N LEU A 235 5.44 -2.84 15.45
CA LEU A 235 5.84 -1.44 15.50
C LEU A 235 6.17 -0.99 14.07
N THR A 236 5.44 0.00 13.56
CA THR A 236 5.51 0.50 12.19
C THR A 236 5.50 2.04 12.17
N SER A 237 5.56 2.64 10.97
CA SER A 237 5.46 4.09 10.77
C SER A 237 4.07 4.41 10.22
N VAL A 238 3.35 5.36 10.84
CA VAL A 238 1.97 5.71 10.48
C VAL A 238 1.83 7.21 10.33
N LEU A 239 1.04 7.65 9.35
CA LEU A 239 0.65 9.05 9.22
C LEU A 239 -0.41 9.39 10.26
N GLN A 240 -0.07 10.33 11.14
CA GLN A 240 -0.97 10.93 12.12
C GLN A 240 -1.29 12.37 11.71
N ARG A 241 -2.58 12.66 11.57
CA ARG A 241 -3.06 14.01 11.26
C ARG A 241 -2.83 14.96 12.42
N ILE A 242 -2.61 16.23 12.08
CA ILE A 242 -2.44 17.32 13.05
C ILE A 242 -3.77 18.09 13.15
N PRO A 243 -4.33 18.28 14.35
CA PRO A 243 -5.60 19.00 14.52
C PRO A 243 -5.55 20.41 13.92
N ASN A 244 -6.56 20.77 13.12
CA ASN A 244 -6.69 22.06 12.44
C ASN A 244 -5.55 22.40 11.44
N GLN A 245 -4.84 21.39 10.93
CA GLN A 245 -3.80 21.57 9.90
C GLN A 245 -3.99 20.52 8.79
N SER A 246 -4.29 20.98 7.57
CA SER A 246 -4.64 20.11 6.43
C SER A 246 -3.46 19.71 5.55
N ASP A 247 -2.38 20.50 5.57
CA ASP A 247 -1.31 20.45 4.57
C ASP A 247 -0.07 19.66 5.04
N GLU A 248 -0.05 19.27 6.31
CA GLU A 248 1.00 18.44 6.89
C GLU A 248 0.40 17.34 7.77
N ALA A 249 1.12 16.23 7.88
CA ALA A 249 0.87 15.15 8.82
C ALA A 249 2.19 14.73 9.46
N LEU A 250 2.12 14.09 10.63
CA LEU A 250 3.29 13.52 11.30
C LEU A 250 3.45 12.06 10.88
N LEU A 251 4.63 11.67 10.44
CA LEU A 251 5.00 10.25 10.38
C LEU A 251 5.50 9.83 11.77
N VAL A 252 4.69 9.05 12.49
CA VAL A 252 4.98 8.66 13.88
C VAL A 252 5.23 7.16 13.99
N PRO A 253 6.07 6.72 14.96
CA PRO A 253 6.11 5.31 15.33
C PRO A 253 4.77 4.92 15.95
N ALA A 254 4.20 3.81 15.50
CA ALA A 254 2.91 3.32 15.96
C ALA A 254 2.88 1.81 16.03
N TRP A 255 2.14 1.28 17.00
CA TRP A 255 1.79 -0.12 17.06
C TRP A 255 0.58 -0.37 16.17
N MET A 256 0.78 -1.16 15.12
CA MET A 256 -0.26 -1.71 14.28
C MET A 256 -0.71 -3.05 14.84
N LEU A 257 -2.00 -3.17 15.14
CA LEU A 257 -2.63 -4.41 15.58
C LEU A 257 -3.64 -4.85 14.52
N LEU A 258 -3.50 -6.07 14.04
CA LEU A 258 -4.50 -6.71 13.18
C LEU A 258 -5.43 -7.54 14.05
N LEU A 259 -6.71 -7.35 13.84
CA LEU A 259 -7.77 -7.93 14.65
C LEU A 259 -8.95 -8.37 13.79
N THR A 260 -9.51 -9.50 14.19
CA THR A 260 -10.64 -10.17 13.55
C THR A 260 -11.46 -10.88 14.63
N THR A 261 -12.54 -11.54 14.26
CA THR A 261 -13.28 -12.44 15.16
C THR A 261 -13.31 -13.84 14.57
N GLN A 262 -13.52 -14.86 15.40
CA GLN A 262 -13.62 -16.24 14.91
C GLN A 262 -14.69 -16.35 13.80
N ARG A 263 -15.82 -15.66 13.96
CA ARG A 263 -16.88 -15.61 12.95
C ARG A 263 -16.42 -14.97 11.65
N GLN A 264 -15.65 -13.88 11.70
CA GLN A 264 -15.11 -13.21 10.52
C GLN A 264 -14.11 -14.12 9.78
N GLN A 265 -13.25 -14.83 10.51
CA GLN A 265 -12.33 -15.81 9.94
C GLN A 265 -13.08 -16.95 9.23
N GLU A 266 -14.12 -17.51 9.86
CA GLU A 266 -14.97 -18.55 9.26
C GLU A 266 -15.70 -18.06 8.00
N GLN A 267 -15.99 -16.76 7.92
CA GLN A 267 -16.61 -16.13 6.75
C GLN A 267 -15.60 -15.67 5.70
N GLY A 268 -14.29 -15.82 5.94
CA GLY A 268 -13.22 -15.34 5.06
C GLY A 268 -13.18 -13.81 4.94
N LEU A 269 -13.65 -13.08 5.94
CA LEU A 269 -13.62 -11.62 5.95
C LEU A 269 -12.21 -11.12 6.29
N ALA A 270 -11.84 -10.01 5.65
CA ALA A 270 -10.55 -9.36 5.89
C ALA A 270 -10.43 -8.87 7.34
N GLU A 271 -9.21 -8.88 7.84
CA GLU A 271 -8.87 -8.33 9.15
C GLU A 271 -9.07 -6.81 9.15
N SER A 272 -9.34 -6.28 10.34
CA SER A 272 -9.33 -4.85 10.59
C SER A 272 -8.06 -4.45 11.32
N VAL A 273 -7.73 -3.16 11.25
CA VAL A 273 -6.53 -2.60 11.88
C VAL A 273 -6.88 -1.63 13.00
N LEU A 274 -6.07 -1.68 14.06
CA LEU A 274 -6.00 -0.68 15.11
C LEU A 274 -4.58 -0.09 15.14
N LEU A 275 -4.48 1.23 15.10
CA LEU A 275 -3.22 1.96 15.10
C LEU A 275 -3.10 2.77 16.39
N ILE A 276 -2.06 2.51 17.17
CA ILE A 276 -1.80 3.16 18.45
C ILE A 276 -0.46 3.89 18.36
N ASN A 277 -0.45 5.20 18.57
CA ASN A 277 0.78 5.99 18.61
C ASN A 277 1.70 5.45 19.72
N ALA A 278 2.94 5.12 19.36
CA ALA A 278 3.89 4.50 20.28
C ALA A 278 4.53 5.49 21.26
N LEU A 279 4.33 6.81 21.07
CA LEU A 279 4.84 7.88 21.93
C LEU A 279 3.89 8.19 23.09
N ASP A 280 2.58 8.10 22.88
CA ASP A 280 1.58 8.55 23.86
C ASP A 280 0.42 7.56 24.09
N GLY A 281 0.36 6.45 23.34
CA GLY A 281 -0.66 5.41 23.50
C GLY A 281 -2.03 5.79 22.93
N ASN A 282 -2.14 6.93 22.24
CA ASN A 282 -3.40 7.37 21.66
C ASN A 282 -3.73 6.61 20.38
N TYR A 283 -5.02 6.40 20.14
CA TYR A 283 -5.52 5.87 18.88
C TYR A 283 -5.25 6.86 17.72
N ILE A 284 -4.72 6.34 16.62
CA ILE A 284 -4.51 7.10 15.37
C ILE A 284 -5.71 6.83 14.45
N ASN A 285 -6.50 7.87 14.25
CA ASN A 285 -7.62 7.86 13.30
C ASN A 285 -7.16 8.31 11.91
N ARG A 286 -7.38 7.47 10.90
CA ARG A 286 -7.02 7.74 9.50
C ARG A 286 -8.09 8.47 8.70
N TRP A 287 -9.36 8.37 9.09
CA TRP A 287 -10.51 8.84 8.29
C TRP A 287 -11.15 10.11 8.89
N ALA A 288 -11.72 10.97 8.04
CA ALA A 288 -12.49 12.15 8.42
C ALA A 288 -14.00 11.87 8.31
#